data_AF-A0A537IMF6-F1
#
_entry.id   AF-A0A537IMF6-F1
#
_cell.length_a   1.000
_cell.length_b   1.000
_cell.length_c   1.000
_cell.angle_alpha   90.00
_cell.angle_beta   90.00
_cell.angle_gamma   90.00
#
_symmetry.space_group_name_H-M   'P 1'
#
loop_
_entity.id
_entity.type
_entity.pdbx_description
1 polymer ?
#
loop_
_entity_poly.entity_id
_entity_poly.type
_entity_poly.pdbx_seq_one_letter_code
_entity_poly.pdbx_strand_id
1 'polypeptide(L)' 'EPGMIIIAEGDLVMAHGRYSGGGGKTLIAADIFRFEGDLIVEHWDVLQEEVPAEKTVAGNAMFTRP' A
#
# COMPACT_ATOMS: atom_id res chain seq x y z
N GLU A 1 -6.44 -6.59 1.67
CA GLU A 1 -7.00 -5.43 2.38
C GLU A 1 -6.56 -4.15 1.67
N PRO A 2 -7.28 -3.73 0.60
CA PRO A 2 -6.95 -2.49 -0.10
C PRO A 2 -7.23 -1.25 0.77
N GLY A 3 -6.28 -0.33 0.75
CA GLY A 3 -6.43 1.12 0.94
C GLY A 3 -7.06 1.58 2.26
N MET A 4 -6.26 1.71 3.31
CA MET A 4 -6.73 2.30 4.58
C MET A 4 -6.22 3.74 4.79
N ILE A 5 -5.15 4.10 4.10
CA ILE A 5 -4.71 5.49 3.93
C ILE A 5 -4.66 5.74 2.42
N ILE A 6 -5.48 6.70 1.99
CA ILE A 6 -5.49 7.23 0.63
C ILE A 6 -5.03 8.69 0.72
N ILE A 7 -4.04 9.05 -0.08
CA ILE A 7 -3.58 10.43 -0.24
C ILE A 7 -3.79 10.80 -1.71
N ALA A 8 -4.41 11.94 -1.96
CA ALA A 8 -4.61 12.46 -3.31
C ALA A 8 -4.03 13.87 -3.42
N GLU A 9 -3.24 14.10 -4.47
CA GLU A 9 -2.65 15.39 -4.80
C GLU A 9 -2.63 15.57 -6.32
N GLY A 10 -3.36 16.56 -6.83
CA GLY A 10 -3.49 16.75 -8.27
C GLY A 10 -4.14 15.56 -8.96
N ASP A 11 -3.48 15.03 -9.99
CA ASP A 11 -3.88 13.83 -10.74
C ASP A 11 -3.31 12.53 -10.16
N LEU A 12 -2.63 12.59 -9.01
CA LEU A 12 -2.03 11.44 -8.35
C LEU A 12 -2.84 10.98 -7.14
N VAL A 13 -3.00 9.66 -7.01
CA VAL A 13 -3.56 9.00 -5.83
C VAL A 13 -2.60 7.93 -5.35
N MET A 14 -2.23 7.98 -4.06
CA MET A 14 -1.48 6.92 -3.40
C MET A 14 -2.38 6.13 -2.45
N ALA A 15 -2.31 4.81 -2.52
CA ALA A 15 -2.96 3.90 -1.59
C ALA A 15 -1.91 3.09 -0.82
N HIS A 16 -1.99 3.12 0.52
CA HIS A 16 -1.24 2.19 1.36
C HIS A 16 -2.09 0.96 1.67
N GLY A 17 -1.67 -0.21 1.18
CA GLY A 17 -2.46 -1.44 1.19
C GLY A 17 -1.71 -2.66 1.75
N ARG A 18 -2.48 -3.65 2.19
CA ARG A 18 -1.97 -4.95 2.67
C ARG A 18 -2.57 -6.09 1.84
N TYR A 19 -1.73 -6.86 1.15
CA TYR A 19 -2.14 -7.91 0.22
C TYR A 19 -1.80 -9.29 0.79
N SER A 20 -2.82 -10.13 0.99
CA SER A 20 -2.69 -11.49 1.55
C SER A 20 -3.35 -12.50 0.63
N GLY A 21 -2.81 -13.73 0.57
CA GLY A 21 -3.43 -14.86 -0.14
C GLY A 21 -2.75 -15.28 -1.46
N GLY A 22 -1.77 -14.53 -1.95
CA GLY A 22 -1.04 -14.83 -3.19
C GLY A 22 0.34 -15.45 -2.97
N GLY A 23 0.40 -16.72 -2.57
CA GLY A 23 1.68 -17.47 -2.54
C GLY A 23 2.45 -17.49 -1.21
N GLY A 24 1.76 -17.30 -0.09
CA GLY A 24 2.30 -17.57 1.26
C GLY A 24 2.95 -16.37 1.97
N LYS A 25 3.07 -15.22 1.30
CA LYS A 25 3.58 -13.98 1.89
C LYS A 25 2.52 -12.90 1.87
N THR A 26 2.43 -12.12 2.95
CA THR A 26 1.65 -10.89 2.98
C THR A 26 2.55 -9.75 2.52
N LEU A 27 2.07 -8.89 1.62
CA LEU A 27 2.80 -7.73 1.13
C LEU A 27 2.15 -6.44 1.64
N ILE A 28 2.96 -5.46 2.00
CA ILE A 28 2.58 -4.08 2.21
C ILE A 28 3.00 -3.29 0.97
N ALA A 29 2.07 -2.53 0.39
CA ALA A 29 2.34 -1.72 -0.78
C ALA A 29 2.05 -0.24 -0.55
N ALA A 30 2.85 0.60 -1.21
CA ALA A 30 2.42 1.93 -1.62
C ALA A 30 2.15 1.88 -3.14
N ASP A 31 0.87 1.86 -3.50
CA ASP A 31 0.42 1.95 -4.89
C ASP A 31 0.21 3.42 -5.25
N ILE A 32 0.75 3.87 -6.37
CA ILE A 32 0.57 5.22 -6.89
C ILE A 32 -0.11 5.13 -8.25
N PHE A 33 -1.16 5.90 -8.44
CA PHE A 33 -1.94 5.96 -9.66
C PHE A 33 -1.95 7.39 -10.19
N ARG A 34 -1.76 7.55 -11.50
CA ARG A 34 -2.03 8.82 -12.20
C ARG A 34 -3.31 8.72 -12.99
N PHE A 35 -4.15 9.74 -12.90
CA PHE A 35 -5.45 9.82 -13.55
C PHE A 35 -5.46 10.82 -14.70
N GLU A 36 -6.17 10.48 -15.77
CA GLU A 36 -6.62 11.45 -16.77
C GLU A 36 -8.14 11.31 -16.94
N GLY A 37 -8.87 12.29 -16.41
CA GLY A 37 -10.32 12.19 -16.25
C GLY A 37 -10.68 11.02 -15.33
N ASP A 38 -11.52 10.12 -15.81
CA ASP A 38 -12.02 8.96 -15.04
C ASP A 38 -11.16 7.70 -15.23
N LEU A 39 -9.99 7.82 -15.88
CA LEU A 39 -9.13 6.68 -16.21
C LEU A 39 -7.82 6.72 -15.43
N ILE A 40 -7.40 5.55 -14.93
CA ILE A 40 -6.02 5.32 -14.48
C ILE A 40 -5.17 5.15 -15.73
N VAL A 41 -4.24 6.07 -15.97
CA VAL A 41 -3.35 6.04 -17.13
C VAL A 41 -1.94 5.59 -16.79
N GLU A 42 -1.60 5.57 -15.50
CA GLU A 42 -0.30 5.13 -15.01
C GLU A 42 -0.42 4.51 -13.62
N HIS A 43 0.37 3.46 -13.36
CA HIS A 43 0.43 2.76 -12.09
C HIS A 43 1.88 2.41 -11.77
N TRP A 44 2.28 2.68 -10.54
CA TRP A 44 3.53 2.25 -9.95
C TRP A 44 3.26 1.68 -8.57
N ASP A 45 4.13 0.77 -8.15
CA ASP A 45 4.11 0.26 -6.79
C ASP A 45 5.51 0.17 -6.18
N VAL A 46 5.52 0.15 -4.85
CA VAL A 46 6.62 -0.41 -4.07
C VAL A 46 6.04 -1.47 -3.17
N LEU A 47 6.52 -2.70 -3.32
CA LEU A 47 6.07 -3.86 -2.56
C LEU A 47 7.14 -4.29 -1.55
N GLN A 48 6.72 -4.53 -0.31
CA GLN A 48 7.56 -5.11 0.72
C GLN A 48 6.83 -6.26 1.42
N GLU A 49 7.53 -7.36 1.68
CA GLU A 49 6.98 -8.41 2.54
C GLU A 49 6.72 -7.88 3.95
N GLU A 50 5.53 -8.16 4.48
CA GLU A 50 5.12 -7.72 5.80
C GLU A 50 6.05 -8.31 6.87
N VAL A 51 6.63 -7.42 7.68
CA VAL A 51 7.45 -7.79 8.83
C VAL A 51 6.58 -7.75 10.08
N PRO A 52 6.51 -8.83 10.88
CA PRO A 52 5.82 -8.82 12.17
C PRO A 52 6.35 -7.70 13.07
N ALA A 53 5.46 -7.03 13.82
CA ALA A 53 5.81 -5.85 14.61
C ALA A 53 6.95 -6.12 15.60
N GLU A 54 6.98 -7.29 16.21
CA GLU A 54 8.02 -7.74 17.13
C GLU A 54 9.41 -7.92 16.49
N LYS A 55 9.49 -7.92 15.15
CA LYS A 55 10.72 -7.98 14.37
C LYS A 55 11.11 -6.65 13.73
N THR A 56 10.27 -5.61 13.82
CA THR A 56 10.65 -4.27 13.35
C THR A 56 11.50 -3.57 14.41
N VAL A 57 12.45 -2.73 13.99
CA VAL A 57 13.29 -1.96 14.92
C VAL A 57 12.45 -0.98 15.76
N ALA A 58 11.39 -0.44 15.18
CA ALA A 58 10.50 0.51 15.85
C ALA A 58 9.50 -0.15 16.82
N GLY A 59 9.33 -1.48 16.76
CA GLY A 59 8.32 -2.20 17.53
C GLY A 59 6.87 -1.97 17.07
N ASN A 60 6.67 -1.25 15.96
CA ASN A 60 5.35 -0.94 15.41
C ASN A 60 5.04 -1.85 14.22
N ALA A 61 3.74 -2.11 14.00
CA ALA A 61 3.27 -2.79 12.80
C ALA A 61 3.42 -1.89 11.57
N MET A 62 3.75 -2.48 10.43
CA MET A 62 3.80 -1.75 9.14
C MET A 62 2.41 -1.29 8.69
N PHE A 63 1.36 -1.97 9.13
CA PHE A 63 -0.02 -1.68 8.77
C PHE A 63 -0.89 -1.74 10.03
N THR A 64 -1.55 -0.63 10.36
CA THR A 64 -2.41 -0.51 11.54
C THR A 64 -3.79 -0.07 11.12
N ARG A 65 -4.84 -0.76 11.59
CA ARG A 65 -6.22 -0.28 11.44
C ARG A 65 -6.41 0.98 12.30
N PRO A 66 -7.11 2.01 11.81
CA PRO A 66 -7.42 3.20 12.60
C PRO A 66 -8.21 2.86 13.86
#